data_AF-A0A2S2P924-F1
#
_entry.id   AF-A0A2S2P924-F1
#
_cell.length_a   1.000
_cell.length_b   1.000
_cell.length_c   1.000
_cell.angle_alpha   90.00
_cell.angle_beta   90.00
_cell.angle_gamma   90.00
#
_symmetry.space_group_name_H-M   'P 1'
#
loop_
_entity.id
_entity.type
_entity.pdbx_description
1 polymer ?
#
loop_
_entity_poly.entity_id
_entity_poly.type
_entity_poly.pdbx_seq_one_letter_code
_entity_poly.pdbx_strand_id
1 'polypeptide(L)'
;MTAEARRYAVPSLIKSAYRACDKLQRHTYRTDYCTLPRVDMQRCCKSLFEILKLNTEAGGFDPEGDRRSMYRKVMRRGGNGGRGFGAVCETAASYGHVDCLRLAHEIGCPWDASTPSVAALGGHLECLMYMHDNSCAWDERTCNKAAGAGNLHCLRYAHENGCPWHELTCADAAAGGHLDCLKYAHENGCPWDEHTCFLAAMLDQLACLVYAHQNGCPWDRDYTDRLFISRRCLEYAFNIGCPNFWWTTNADYNLFN
;
A
#
# COMPACT_ATOMS: atom_id res chain seq x y z
N MET A 1 -28.07 -16.98 13.63
CA MET A 1 -28.11 -15.65 12.99
C MET A 1 -28.91 -15.78 11.70
N THR A 2 -29.99 -15.03 11.58
CA THR A 2 -31.04 -15.19 10.55
C THR A 2 -30.56 -14.77 9.15
N ALA A 3 -31.06 -15.46 8.12
CA ALA A 3 -30.69 -15.33 6.71
C ALA A 3 -31.10 -14.00 6.04
N GLU A 4 -31.66 -13.04 6.80
CA GLU A 4 -32.13 -11.73 6.30
C GLU A 4 -31.06 -10.62 6.31
N ALA A 5 -29.85 -10.88 6.82
CA ALA A 5 -28.80 -9.86 6.93
C ALA A 5 -27.84 -9.76 5.73
N ARG A 6 -28.16 -10.35 4.57
CA ARG A 6 -27.37 -10.24 3.33
C ARG A 6 -28.12 -9.50 2.22
N ARG A 7 -28.90 -8.47 2.57
CA ARG A 7 -29.41 -7.54 1.55
C ARG A 7 -28.24 -6.78 0.95
N TYR A 8 -28.08 -7.00 -0.35
CA TYR A 8 -27.08 -6.43 -1.23
C TYR A 8 -26.93 -4.91 -1.06
N ALA A 9 -25.72 -4.46 -0.77
CA ALA A 9 -25.26 -3.16 -1.21
C ALA A 9 -24.43 -3.37 -2.49
N VAL A 10 -25.11 -3.32 -3.64
CA VAL A 10 -24.42 -3.12 -4.93
C VAL A 10 -23.63 -1.82 -4.80
N PRO A 11 -22.33 -1.75 -5.20
CA PRO A 11 -21.60 -0.48 -5.26
C PRO A 11 -22.47 0.53 -5.98
N SER A 12 -22.66 1.74 -5.42
CA SER A 12 -23.83 2.59 -5.74
C SER A 12 -24.23 2.48 -7.21
N LEU A 13 -25.47 2.03 -7.45
CA LEU A 13 -26.03 1.74 -8.78
C LEU A 13 -25.70 2.82 -9.82
N ILE A 14 -25.52 4.07 -9.37
CA ILE A 14 -25.09 5.24 -10.15
C ILE A 14 -23.76 5.02 -10.91
N LYS A 15 -22.73 4.44 -10.28
CA LYS A 15 -21.40 4.23 -10.91
C LYS A 15 -21.45 3.13 -11.97
N SER A 16 -22.20 2.07 -11.69
CA SER A 16 -22.46 0.98 -12.62
C SER A 16 -23.36 1.44 -13.78
N ALA A 17 -24.35 2.30 -13.50
CA ALA A 17 -25.23 2.90 -14.49
C ALA A 17 -24.45 3.77 -15.49
N TYR A 18 -23.52 4.64 -15.04
CA TYR A 18 -22.70 5.46 -15.96
C TYR A 18 -21.90 4.62 -16.96
N ARG A 19 -21.43 3.42 -16.57
CA ARG A 19 -20.68 2.51 -17.44
C ARG A 19 -21.57 1.58 -18.27
N ALA A 20 -22.79 1.33 -17.84
CA ALA A 20 -23.82 0.65 -18.63
C ALA A 20 -24.40 1.55 -19.73
N CYS A 21 -24.28 2.87 -19.60
CA CYS A 21 -24.76 3.83 -20.57
C CYS A 21 -23.95 3.87 -21.87
N ASP A 22 -24.65 4.08 -22.99
CA ASP A 22 -24.03 4.32 -24.29
C ASP A 22 -23.33 5.70 -24.34
N LYS A 23 -22.74 6.05 -25.50
CA LYS A 23 -21.95 7.27 -25.66
C LYS A 23 -22.81 8.54 -25.59
N LEU A 24 -24.08 8.47 -25.97
CA LEU A 24 -25.02 9.60 -25.98
C LEU A 24 -25.56 9.85 -24.57
N GLN A 25 -25.97 8.80 -23.87
CA GLN A 25 -26.45 8.85 -22.48
C GLN A 25 -25.38 9.39 -21.52
N ARG A 26 -24.11 9.02 -21.74
CA ARG A 26 -22.98 9.57 -20.97
C ARG A 26 -22.76 11.07 -21.19
N HIS A 27 -23.20 11.62 -22.32
CA HIS A 27 -23.12 13.06 -22.58
C HIS A 27 -24.16 13.83 -21.76
N THR A 28 -25.35 13.26 -21.58
CA THR A 28 -26.43 13.81 -20.73
C THR A 28 -26.06 13.84 -19.24
N TYR A 29 -25.37 12.82 -18.72
CA TYR A 29 -24.85 12.86 -17.33
C TYR A 29 -23.73 13.89 -17.11
N ARG A 30 -23.10 14.35 -18.20
CA ARG A 30 -22.00 15.31 -18.23
C ARG A 30 -22.49 16.76 -18.33
N THR A 31 -23.81 17.01 -18.38
CA THR A 31 -24.36 18.37 -18.31
C THR A 31 -24.82 18.77 -16.89
N ASP A 32 -25.11 17.80 -16.01
CA ASP A 32 -25.56 18.01 -14.61
C ASP A 32 -24.44 17.78 -13.56
N TYR A 33 -23.23 18.28 -13.84
CA TYR A 33 -21.99 17.91 -13.13
C TYR A 33 -21.89 18.21 -11.63
N CYS A 34 -22.77 19.02 -11.05
CA CYS A 34 -22.61 19.48 -9.67
C CYS A 34 -23.04 18.45 -8.60
N THR A 35 -23.66 17.33 -8.97
CA THR A 35 -24.24 16.36 -8.02
C THR A 35 -23.64 14.95 -8.08
N LEU A 36 -22.79 14.65 -9.07
CA LEU A 36 -22.23 13.31 -9.23
C LEU A 36 -20.86 13.18 -8.57
N PRO A 37 -20.63 12.15 -7.74
CA PRO A 37 -19.33 11.92 -7.13
C PRO A 37 -18.29 11.61 -8.20
N ARG A 38 -17.09 12.21 -8.10
CA ARG A 38 -15.96 11.85 -8.96
C ARG A 38 -15.66 10.35 -8.79
N VAL A 39 -15.79 9.60 -9.87
CA VAL A 39 -15.53 8.15 -9.90
C VAL A 39 -14.13 7.92 -10.44
N ASP A 40 -13.21 7.51 -9.58
CA ASP A 40 -11.92 7.00 -10.04
C ASP A 40 -12.11 5.61 -10.66
N MET A 41 -11.83 5.48 -11.96
CA MET A 41 -12.08 4.24 -12.70
C MET A 41 -10.78 3.65 -13.23
N GLN A 42 -10.30 2.68 -12.48
CA GLN A 42 -9.01 2.04 -12.72
C GLN A 42 -9.14 0.72 -13.48
N ARG A 43 -8.00 0.10 -13.77
CA ARG A 43 -7.94 -1.18 -14.49
C ARG A 43 -8.73 -2.28 -13.77
N CYS A 44 -8.77 -2.27 -12.43
CA CYS A 44 -9.59 -3.20 -11.64
C CYS A 44 -11.09 -3.11 -12.01
N CYS A 45 -11.64 -1.90 -12.19
CA CYS A 45 -13.04 -1.72 -12.57
C CYS A 45 -13.33 -2.32 -13.94
N LYS A 46 -12.47 -2.03 -14.92
CA LYS A 46 -12.61 -2.55 -16.30
C LYS A 46 -12.53 -4.08 -16.32
N SER A 47 -11.59 -4.64 -15.56
CA SER A 47 -11.43 -6.09 -15.41
C SER A 47 -12.66 -6.75 -14.78
N LEU A 48 -13.23 -6.16 -13.73
CA LEU A 48 -14.45 -6.67 -13.11
C LEU A 48 -15.65 -6.65 -14.07
N PHE A 49 -15.85 -5.53 -14.79
CA PHE A 49 -16.91 -5.45 -15.80
C PHE A 49 -16.75 -6.51 -16.89
N GLU A 50 -15.53 -6.73 -17.37
CA GLU A 50 -15.26 -7.73 -18.40
C GLU A 50 -15.47 -9.17 -17.87
N ILE A 51 -15.06 -9.48 -16.64
CA ILE A 51 -15.31 -10.79 -16.02
C ILE A 51 -16.82 -11.05 -15.91
N LEU A 52 -17.60 -10.06 -15.44
CA LEU A 52 -19.05 -10.18 -15.31
C LEU A 52 -19.72 -10.36 -16.68
N LYS A 53 -19.28 -9.59 -17.68
CA LYS A 53 -19.76 -9.69 -19.06
C LYS A 53 -19.48 -11.08 -19.66
N LEU A 54 -18.23 -11.54 -19.61
CA LEU A 54 -17.84 -12.85 -20.13
C LEU A 54 -18.58 -14.00 -19.43
N ASN A 55 -18.82 -13.88 -18.12
CA ASN A 55 -19.61 -14.88 -17.39
C ASN A 55 -21.09 -14.90 -17.85
N THR A 56 -21.63 -13.76 -18.26
CA THR A 56 -23.00 -13.64 -18.77
C THR A 56 -23.11 -14.24 -20.18
N GLU A 57 -22.19 -13.85 -21.08
CA GLU A 57 -22.13 -14.33 -22.47
C GLU A 57 -21.82 -15.83 -22.58
N ALA A 58 -21.13 -16.38 -21.58
CA ALA A 58 -20.88 -17.81 -21.46
C ALA A 58 -22.18 -18.67 -21.34
N GLY A 59 -23.38 -18.09 -21.18
CA GLY A 59 -24.61 -18.87 -21.11
C GLY A 59 -24.61 -19.79 -19.89
N GLY A 60 -24.68 -19.19 -18.71
CA GLY A 60 -24.64 -19.89 -17.42
C GLY A 60 -24.72 -18.97 -16.22
N PHE A 61 -25.26 -17.75 -16.39
CA PHE A 61 -25.50 -16.84 -15.29
C PHE A 61 -26.67 -17.37 -14.47
N ASP A 62 -26.32 -18.19 -13.48
CA ASP A 62 -27.19 -18.53 -12.37
C ASP A 62 -27.05 -17.42 -11.31
N PRO A 63 -28.04 -16.52 -11.17
CA PRO A 63 -27.99 -15.46 -10.17
C PRO A 63 -27.93 -16.01 -8.73
N GLU A 64 -28.36 -17.26 -8.54
CA GLU A 64 -28.35 -18.00 -7.27
C GLU A 64 -27.13 -18.94 -7.14
N GLY A 65 -26.26 -18.99 -8.15
CA GLY A 65 -25.12 -19.90 -8.22
C GLY A 65 -23.88 -19.45 -7.46
N ASP A 66 -22.93 -20.37 -7.25
CA ASP A 66 -21.66 -20.07 -6.54
C ASP A 66 -20.79 -19.06 -7.29
N ARG A 67 -20.71 -17.86 -6.72
CA ARG A 67 -19.92 -16.73 -7.23
C ARG A 67 -18.43 -16.96 -7.19
N ARG A 68 -17.92 -17.71 -6.21
CA ARG A 68 -16.47 -17.99 -6.07
C ARG A 68 -15.92 -18.78 -7.24
N SER A 69 -16.78 -19.47 -7.99
CA SER A 69 -16.40 -20.18 -9.20
C SER A 69 -16.32 -19.31 -10.46
N MET A 70 -16.84 -18.08 -10.43
CA MET A 70 -17.02 -17.21 -11.60
C MET A 70 -15.71 -16.90 -12.29
N TYR A 71 -14.70 -16.41 -11.54
CA TYR A 71 -13.38 -16.10 -12.10
C TYR A 71 -12.79 -17.32 -12.82
N ARG A 72 -12.81 -18.49 -12.17
CA ARG A 72 -12.29 -19.75 -12.74
C ARG A 72 -13.05 -20.18 -13.99
N LYS A 73 -14.38 -19.99 -14.05
CA LYS A 73 -15.21 -20.31 -15.21
C LYS A 73 -14.84 -19.45 -16.42
N VAL A 74 -14.68 -18.14 -16.22
CA VAL A 74 -14.30 -17.18 -17.27
C VAL A 74 -12.89 -17.51 -17.79
N MET A 75 -11.94 -17.80 -16.90
CA MET A 75 -10.56 -18.12 -17.29
C MET A 75 -10.45 -19.43 -18.11
N ARG A 76 -11.30 -20.43 -17.85
CA ARG A 76 -11.30 -21.70 -18.60
C ARG A 76 -11.86 -21.60 -20.02
N ARG A 77 -12.75 -20.64 -20.28
CA ARG A 77 -13.42 -20.48 -21.59
C ARG A 77 -12.69 -19.55 -22.56
N GLY A 78 -11.69 -18.79 -22.08
CA GLY A 78 -10.82 -17.95 -22.90
C GLY A 78 -9.85 -18.77 -23.74
N GLY A 79 -10.32 -19.40 -24.81
CA GLY A 79 -9.47 -19.98 -25.85
C GLY A 79 -8.72 -18.87 -26.60
N ASN A 80 -7.40 -18.98 -26.65
CA ASN A 80 -6.43 -18.09 -27.30
C ASN A 80 -6.13 -16.74 -26.59
N GLY A 81 -5.04 -16.72 -25.80
CA GLY A 81 -4.27 -15.50 -25.53
C GLY A 81 -4.59 -14.71 -24.25
N GLY A 82 -4.48 -15.36 -23.08
CA GLY A 82 -4.07 -14.73 -21.81
C GLY A 82 -4.49 -13.27 -21.56
N ARG A 83 -5.78 -12.94 -21.59
CA ARG A 83 -6.23 -11.60 -21.18
C ARG A 83 -6.19 -11.46 -19.65
N GLY A 84 -5.01 -11.10 -19.14
CA GLY A 84 -4.76 -9.96 -18.24
C GLY A 84 -5.61 -9.70 -16.98
N PHE A 85 -6.31 -10.68 -16.39
CA PHE A 85 -7.03 -10.51 -15.11
C PHE A 85 -6.25 -10.97 -13.87
N GLY A 86 -4.94 -11.21 -13.98
CA GLY A 86 -4.15 -11.79 -12.89
C GLY A 86 -4.05 -10.93 -11.62
N ALA A 87 -4.28 -9.61 -11.72
CA ALA A 87 -3.98 -8.66 -10.65
C ALA A 87 -5.17 -7.76 -10.27
N VAL A 88 -6.42 -8.23 -10.37
CA VAL A 88 -7.61 -7.41 -10.08
C VAL A 88 -7.64 -6.97 -8.61
N CYS A 89 -7.39 -7.91 -7.68
CA CYS A 89 -7.35 -7.62 -6.24
C CYS A 89 -6.19 -6.67 -5.91
N GLU A 90 -4.99 -6.93 -6.42
CA GLU A 90 -3.81 -6.07 -6.23
C GLU A 90 -4.06 -4.64 -6.75
N THR A 91 -4.62 -4.50 -7.95
CA THR A 91 -4.94 -3.18 -8.51
C THR A 91 -6.03 -2.48 -7.68
N ALA A 92 -7.05 -3.20 -7.23
CA ALA A 92 -8.09 -2.61 -6.38
C ALA A 92 -7.50 -2.14 -5.03
N ALA A 93 -6.61 -2.94 -4.46
CA ALA A 93 -5.89 -2.62 -3.23
C ALA A 93 -4.98 -1.39 -3.38
N SER A 94 -4.20 -1.29 -4.48
CA SER A 94 -3.27 -0.17 -4.72
C SER A 94 -3.98 1.19 -4.87
N TYR A 95 -5.21 1.19 -5.38
CA TYR A 95 -6.03 2.40 -5.56
C TYR A 95 -7.07 2.61 -4.45
N GLY A 96 -7.09 1.77 -3.41
CA GLY A 96 -8.05 1.91 -2.31
C GLY A 96 -9.51 1.65 -2.71
N HIS A 97 -9.73 0.93 -3.81
CA HIS A 97 -11.07 0.63 -4.30
C HIS A 97 -11.66 -0.58 -3.55
N VAL A 98 -12.00 -0.38 -2.27
CA VAL A 98 -12.45 -1.46 -1.38
C VAL A 98 -13.64 -2.23 -1.96
N ASP A 99 -14.62 -1.55 -2.56
CA ASP A 99 -15.78 -2.23 -3.18
C ASP A 99 -15.38 -3.11 -4.37
N CYS A 100 -14.38 -2.69 -5.16
CA CYS A 100 -13.84 -3.51 -6.24
C CYS A 100 -13.10 -4.73 -5.68
N LEU A 101 -12.35 -4.54 -4.59
CA LEU A 101 -11.64 -5.61 -3.90
C LEU A 101 -12.62 -6.65 -3.30
N ARG A 102 -13.71 -6.20 -2.65
CA ARG A 102 -14.76 -7.09 -2.12
C ARG A 102 -15.40 -7.90 -3.24
N LEU A 103 -15.81 -7.23 -4.32
CA LEU A 103 -16.42 -7.90 -5.47
C LEU A 103 -15.44 -8.89 -6.13
N ALA A 104 -14.18 -8.50 -6.31
CA ALA A 104 -13.14 -9.37 -6.86
C ALA A 104 -12.97 -10.63 -6.02
N HIS A 105 -12.89 -10.48 -4.70
CA HIS A 105 -12.81 -11.61 -3.77
C HIS A 105 -14.05 -12.52 -3.84
N GLU A 106 -15.26 -11.94 -3.82
CA GLU A 106 -16.51 -12.69 -3.88
C GLU A 106 -16.66 -13.54 -5.15
N ILE A 107 -16.17 -13.04 -6.29
CA ILE A 107 -16.21 -13.77 -7.58
C ILE A 107 -15.04 -14.76 -7.75
N GLY A 108 -14.17 -14.85 -6.75
CA GLY A 108 -13.05 -15.78 -6.71
C GLY A 108 -11.80 -15.33 -7.46
N CYS A 109 -11.61 -14.02 -7.66
CA CYS A 109 -10.30 -13.50 -8.09
C CYS A 109 -9.26 -13.82 -7.01
N PRO A 110 -8.09 -14.37 -7.37
CA PRO A 110 -7.05 -14.68 -6.40
C PRO A 110 -6.45 -13.40 -5.82
N TRP A 111 -6.00 -13.51 -4.58
CA TRP A 111 -5.06 -12.61 -3.92
C TRP A 111 -3.97 -13.43 -3.24
N ASP A 112 -2.87 -12.78 -2.87
CA ASP A 112 -1.77 -13.38 -2.12
C ASP A 112 -1.17 -12.36 -1.14
N ALA A 113 -0.09 -12.73 -0.45
CA ALA A 113 0.56 -11.90 0.56
C ALA A 113 1.12 -10.56 0.04
N SER A 114 1.25 -10.38 -1.28
CA SER A 114 1.62 -9.09 -1.85
C SER A 114 0.45 -8.09 -1.88
N THR A 115 -0.79 -8.57 -1.88
CA THR A 115 -1.99 -7.72 -2.00
C THR A 115 -2.18 -6.80 -0.78
N PRO A 116 -2.02 -7.26 0.48
CA PRO A 116 -1.99 -6.39 1.65
C PRO A 116 -0.87 -5.36 1.60
N SER A 117 0.32 -5.74 1.12
CA SER A 117 1.48 -4.85 1.04
C SER A 117 1.25 -3.64 0.12
N VAL A 118 0.53 -3.81 -1.00
CA VAL A 118 0.21 -2.68 -1.90
C VAL A 118 -0.91 -1.79 -1.35
N ALA A 119 -1.87 -2.34 -0.59
CA ALA A 119 -2.85 -1.52 0.14
C ALA A 119 -2.16 -0.69 1.22
N ALA A 120 -1.25 -1.32 1.98
CA ALA A 120 -0.46 -0.68 3.02
C ALA A 120 0.45 0.43 2.47
N LEU A 121 1.08 0.21 1.30
CA LEU A 121 1.86 1.22 0.59
C LEU A 121 1.00 2.44 0.19
N GLY A 122 -0.24 2.21 -0.25
CA GLY A 122 -1.16 3.27 -0.67
C GLY A 122 -1.92 3.95 0.48
N GLY A 123 -1.78 3.48 1.72
CA GLY A 123 -2.49 4.02 2.88
C GLY A 123 -3.95 3.59 2.96
N HIS A 124 -4.33 2.54 2.23
CA HIS A 124 -5.72 2.12 2.05
C HIS A 124 -6.15 1.16 3.17
N LEU A 125 -6.31 1.70 4.38
CA LEU A 125 -6.63 0.93 5.58
C LEU A 125 -7.86 0.03 5.42
N GLU A 126 -8.94 0.52 4.79
CA GLU A 126 -10.16 -0.27 4.61
C GLU A 126 -9.94 -1.53 3.75
N CYS A 127 -9.08 -1.43 2.72
CA CYS A 127 -8.68 -2.59 1.92
C CYS A 127 -7.88 -3.58 2.77
N LEU A 128 -6.95 -3.09 3.58
CA LEU A 128 -6.12 -3.90 4.48
C LEU A 128 -6.96 -4.64 5.53
N MET A 129 -7.90 -3.95 6.17
CA MET A 129 -8.86 -4.53 7.12
C MET A 129 -9.69 -5.63 6.46
N TYR A 130 -10.28 -5.35 5.29
CA TYR A 130 -11.09 -6.33 4.58
C TYR A 130 -10.31 -7.60 4.22
N MET A 131 -9.05 -7.45 3.76
CA MET A 131 -8.19 -8.60 3.44
C MET A 131 -7.87 -9.42 4.69
N HIS A 132 -7.54 -8.78 5.81
CA HIS A 132 -7.31 -9.45 7.09
C HIS A 132 -8.53 -10.24 7.56
N ASP A 133 -9.71 -9.61 7.58
CA ASP A 133 -10.97 -10.21 8.01
C ASP A 133 -11.37 -11.42 7.16
N ASN A 134 -10.85 -11.51 5.92
CA ASN A 134 -11.08 -12.61 4.99
C ASN A 134 -9.88 -13.55 4.86
N SER A 135 -8.98 -13.55 5.86
CA SER A 135 -7.85 -14.47 5.99
C SER A 135 -6.87 -14.41 4.81
N CYS A 136 -6.73 -13.25 4.17
CA CYS A 136 -5.61 -13.00 3.27
C CYS A 136 -4.32 -12.98 4.10
N ALA A 137 -3.33 -13.78 3.71
CA ALA A 137 -2.04 -13.78 4.36
C ALA A 137 -1.37 -12.42 4.18
N TRP A 138 -0.62 -11.99 5.19
CA TRP A 138 0.34 -10.89 5.09
C TRP A 138 1.72 -11.37 5.53
N ASP A 139 2.74 -10.63 5.11
CA ASP A 139 4.12 -10.80 5.54
C ASP A 139 4.72 -9.45 5.95
N GLU A 140 5.97 -9.47 6.39
CA GLU A 140 6.71 -8.31 6.91
C GLU A 140 6.73 -7.13 5.94
N ARG A 141 6.61 -7.39 4.63
CA ARG A 141 6.57 -6.34 3.62
C ARG A 141 5.36 -5.43 3.80
N THR A 142 4.28 -5.90 4.42
CA THR A 142 3.10 -5.08 4.71
C THR A 142 3.45 -3.95 5.68
N CYS A 143 4.17 -4.26 6.76
CA CYS A 143 4.67 -3.27 7.71
C CYS A 143 5.73 -2.38 7.08
N ASN A 144 6.71 -2.94 6.37
CA ASN A 144 7.78 -2.19 5.68
C ASN A 144 7.19 -1.14 4.71
N LYS A 145 6.24 -1.56 3.87
CA LYS A 145 5.60 -0.68 2.88
C LYS A 145 4.70 0.38 3.53
N ALA A 146 3.98 0.05 4.61
CA ALA A 146 3.22 1.05 5.35
C ALA A 146 4.15 2.12 5.95
N ALA A 147 5.24 1.67 6.59
CA ALA A 147 6.21 2.52 7.27
C ALA A 147 6.95 3.43 6.28
N GLY A 148 7.47 2.88 5.19
CA GLY A 148 8.21 3.61 4.16
C GLY A 148 7.37 4.57 3.31
N ALA A 149 6.04 4.45 3.34
CA ALA A 149 5.13 5.42 2.72
C ALA A 149 4.45 6.36 3.73
N GLY A 150 4.76 6.22 5.03
CA GLY A 150 4.25 7.10 6.07
C GLY A 150 2.80 6.83 6.47
N ASN A 151 2.27 5.65 6.12
CA ASN A 151 0.89 5.28 6.38
C ASN A 151 0.73 4.70 7.79
N LEU A 152 0.89 5.55 8.81
CA LEU A 152 0.88 5.16 10.22
C LEU A 152 -0.35 4.32 10.61
N HIS A 153 -1.54 4.66 10.10
CA HIS A 153 -2.75 3.90 10.39
C HIS A 153 -2.71 2.46 9.85
N CYS A 154 -2.13 2.24 8.67
CA CYS A 154 -1.93 0.90 8.12
C CYS A 154 -0.86 0.14 8.91
N LEU A 155 0.26 0.79 9.24
CA LEU A 155 1.33 0.19 10.04
C LEU A 155 0.81 -0.26 11.40
N ARG A 156 0.09 0.62 12.10
CA ARG A 156 -0.50 0.32 13.41
C ARG A 156 -1.47 -0.84 13.33
N TYR A 157 -2.42 -0.79 12.40
CA TYR A 157 -3.39 -1.87 12.22
C TYR A 157 -2.72 -3.22 11.91
N ALA A 158 -1.76 -3.23 10.99
CA ALA A 158 -1.03 -4.46 10.63
C ALA A 158 -0.32 -5.05 11.86
N HIS A 159 0.45 -4.23 12.58
CA HIS A 159 1.18 -4.67 13.76
C HIS A 159 0.25 -5.18 14.88
N GLU A 160 -0.77 -4.40 15.25
CA GLU A 160 -1.70 -4.73 16.34
C GLU A 160 -2.50 -6.03 16.07
N ASN A 161 -2.62 -6.43 14.81
CA ASN A 161 -3.31 -7.66 14.41
C ASN A 161 -2.34 -8.81 14.08
N GLY A 162 -1.04 -8.68 14.39
CA GLY A 162 -0.07 -9.76 14.29
C GLY A 162 0.62 -9.89 12.93
N CYS A 163 0.63 -8.84 12.11
CA CYS A 163 1.57 -8.79 10.98
C CYS A 163 3.00 -8.71 11.53
N PRO A 164 3.92 -9.58 11.08
CA PRO A 164 5.30 -9.51 11.51
C PRO A 164 5.97 -8.23 10.99
N TRP A 165 7.04 -7.82 11.65
CA TRP A 165 7.90 -6.72 11.25
C TRP A 165 9.35 -7.02 11.66
N HIS A 166 10.30 -6.26 11.10
CA HIS A 166 11.73 -6.42 11.38
C HIS A 166 12.45 -5.09 11.13
N GLU A 167 13.78 -5.07 11.18
CA GLU A 167 14.64 -3.88 11.14
C GLU A 167 14.35 -2.96 9.95
N LEU A 168 13.98 -3.53 8.80
CA LEU A 168 13.63 -2.75 7.61
C LEU A 168 12.36 -1.92 7.79
N THR A 169 11.46 -2.24 8.72
CA THR A 169 10.30 -1.39 9.00
C THR A 169 10.75 -0.02 9.54
N CYS A 170 11.69 0.00 10.47
CA CYS A 170 12.30 1.24 10.97
C CYS A 170 13.15 1.92 9.88
N ALA A 171 13.96 1.15 9.14
CA ALA A 171 14.81 1.68 8.10
C ALA A 171 14.03 2.32 6.95
N ASP A 172 12.92 1.71 6.50
CA ASP A 172 12.05 2.25 5.46
C ASP A 172 11.31 3.51 5.95
N ALA A 173 10.81 3.54 7.20
CA ALA A 173 10.23 4.75 7.78
C ALA A 173 11.24 5.91 7.81
N ALA A 174 12.47 5.62 8.24
CA ALA A 174 13.56 6.57 8.31
C ALA A 174 13.98 7.07 6.92
N ALA A 175 14.02 6.18 5.92
CA ALA A 175 14.31 6.52 4.53
C ALA A 175 13.24 7.45 3.92
N GLY A 176 11.97 7.20 4.20
CA GLY A 176 10.84 8.03 3.76
C GLY A 176 10.67 9.33 4.55
N GLY A 177 11.42 9.53 5.64
CA GLY A 177 11.28 10.70 6.51
C GLY A 177 10.05 10.67 7.40
N HIS A 178 9.44 9.50 7.57
CA HIS A 178 8.17 9.33 8.26
C HIS A 178 8.40 9.12 9.77
N LEU A 179 8.77 10.20 10.45
CA LEU A 179 9.13 10.18 11.88
C LEU A 179 8.04 9.54 12.75
N ASP A 180 6.76 9.77 12.47
CA ASP A 180 5.67 9.20 13.26
C ASP A 180 5.58 7.68 13.11
N CYS A 181 5.89 7.14 11.92
CA CYS A 181 5.97 5.70 11.70
C CYS A 181 7.20 5.10 12.40
N LEU A 182 8.35 5.77 12.32
CA LEU A 182 9.57 5.35 13.00
C LEU A 182 9.38 5.32 14.52
N LYS A 183 8.78 6.37 15.09
CA LYS A 183 8.43 6.44 16.52
C LYS A 183 7.53 5.29 16.93
N TYR A 184 6.44 5.11 16.21
CA TYR A 184 5.49 4.04 16.50
C TYR A 184 6.16 2.66 16.44
N ALA A 185 6.92 2.37 15.37
CA ALA A 185 7.60 1.10 15.22
C ALA A 185 8.58 0.85 16.38
N HIS A 186 9.45 1.83 16.68
CA HIS A 186 10.43 1.72 17.76
C HIS A 186 9.78 1.54 19.13
N GLU A 187 8.82 2.41 19.49
CA GLU A 187 8.17 2.42 20.81
C GLU A 187 7.35 1.15 21.07
N ASN A 188 6.98 0.41 20.02
CA ASN A 188 6.27 -0.86 20.12
C ASN A 188 7.18 -2.08 19.91
N GLY A 189 8.50 -1.89 19.93
CA GLY A 189 9.46 -2.99 19.96
C GLY A 189 9.85 -3.55 18.59
N CYS A 190 9.62 -2.82 17.51
CA CYS A 190 10.25 -3.14 16.23
C CYS A 190 11.78 -3.01 16.38
N PRO A 191 12.57 -4.02 15.99
CA PRO A 191 14.02 -3.89 16.00
C PRO A 191 14.46 -2.82 15.00
N TRP A 192 15.67 -2.32 15.19
CA TRP A 192 16.36 -1.41 14.27
C TRP A 192 17.86 -1.67 14.31
N ASP A 193 18.55 -1.25 13.26
CA ASP A 193 19.99 -1.39 13.09
C ASP A 193 20.58 -0.11 12.47
N GLU A 194 21.87 -0.11 12.19
CA GLU A 194 22.58 1.03 11.60
C GLU A 194 22.01 1.49 10.26
N HIS A 195 21.25 0.65 9.53
CA HIS A 195 20.58 1.07 8.29
C HIS A 195 19.54 2.16 8.55
N THR A 196 18.91 2.19 9.73
CA THR A 196 17.92 3.22 10.09
C THR A 196 18.57 4.60 10.12
N CYS A 197 19.70 4.75 10.82
CA CYS A 197 20.47 6.00 10.86
C CYS A 197 21.07 6.33 9.49
N PHE A 198 21.64 5.34 8.80
CA PHE A 198 22.25 5.52 7.49
C PHE A 198 21.27 6.06 6.44
N LEU A 199 20.11 5.42 6.28
CA LEU A 199 19.13 5.84 5.27
C LEU A 199 18.54 7.21 5.61
N ALA A 200 18.30 7.51 6.90
CA ALA A 200 17.88 8.84 7.31
C ALA A 200 18.90 9.91 6.93
N ALA A 201 20.19 9.67 7.18
CA ALA A 201 21.26 10.61 6.86
C ALA A 201 21.46 10.80 5.34
N MET A 202 21.47 9.71 4.58
CA MET A 202 21.65 9.73 3.13
C MET A 202 20.51 10.41 2.38
N LEU A 203 19.27 10.30 2.89
CA LEU A 203 18.07 10.86 2.26
C LEU A 203 17.62 12.20 2.88
N ASP A 204 18.50 12.86 3.64
CA ASP A 204 18.26 14.14 4.34
C ASP A 204 17.04 14.14 5.29
N GLN A 205 16.76 13.02 5.91
CA GLN A 205 15.69 12.85 6.89
C GLN A 205 16.18 13.16 8.31
N LEU A 206 16.66 14.39 8.51
CA LEU A 206 17.29 14.84 9.76
C LEU A 206 16.45 14.51 11.00
N ALA A 207 15.13 14.69 10.94
CA ALA A 207 14.26 14.44 12.09
C ALA A 207 14.24 12.95 12.49
N CYS A 208 14.26 12.05 11.52
CA CYS A 208 14.37 10.60 11.76
C CYS A 208 15.76 10.24 12.29
N LEU A 209 16.82 10.83 11.72
CA LEU A 209 18.20 10.63 12.19
C LEU A 209 18.36 11.03 13.66
N VAL A 210 17.91 12.25 14.01
CA VAL A 210 17.97 12.77 15.38
C VAL A 210 17.23 11.85 16.34
N TYR A 211 16.02 11.41 15.98
CA TYR A 211 15.23 10.51 16.81
C TYR A 211 15.91 9.15 16.99
N ALA A 212 16.32 8.49 15.91
CA ALA A 212 16.95 7.18 15.96
C ALA A 212 18.22 7.23 16.82
N HIS A 213 19.08 8.21 16.59
CA HIS A 213 20.31 8.38 17.38
C HIS A 213 20.02 8.64 18.87
N GLN A 214 19.12 9.58 19.19
CA GLN A 214 18.80 9.92 20.59
C GLN A 214 18.19 8.77 21.39
N ASN A 215 17.61 7.78 20.71
CA ASN A 215 17.00 6.61 21.32
C ASN A 215 17.89 5.35 21.22
N GLY A 216 19.16 5.52 20.84
CA GLY A 216 20.15 4.44 20.91
C GLY A 216 20.16 3.49 19.71
N CYS A 217 19.62 3.91 18.57
CA CYS A 217 19.83 3.18 17.31
C CYS A 217 21.34 3.12 17.02
N PRO A 218 21.89 1.93 16.68
CA PRO A 218 23.28 1.80 16.27
C PRO A 218 23.62 2.75 15.12
N TRP A 219 24.86 3.23 15.10
CA TRP A 219 25.37 4.12 14.08
C TRP A 219 26.83 3.73 13.80
N ASP A 220 27.09 3.03 12.69
CA ASP A 220 28.42 2.51 12.38
C ASP A 220 29.17 3.31 11.29
N ARG A 221 30.50 3.21 11.37
CA ARG A 221 31.58 3.90 10.66
C ARG A 221 31.71 3.56 9.18
N ASP A 222 31.44 2.32 8.79
CA ASP A 222 31.70 1.87 7.41
C ASP A 222 30.68 2.43 6.40
N TYR A 223 29.53 2.88 6.88
CA TYR A 223 28.45 3.42 6.05
C TYR A 223 28.58 4.92 5.79
N THR A 224 29.39 5.62 6.59
CA THR A 224 29.57 7.06 6.51
C THR A 224 30.56 7.45 5.41
N ASP A 225 31.53 6.62 5.03
CA ASP A 225 32.56 6.91 4.01
C ASP A 225 32.05 7.14 2.56
N ARG A 226 30.75 7.34 2.34
CA ARG A 226 30.13 7.60 1.04
C ARG A 226 29.70 9.06 0.91
N LEU A 227 30.18 9.71 -0.15
CA LEU A 227 30.00 11.11 -0.63
C LEU A 227 28.55 11.67 -0.73
N PHE A 228 27.56 11.14 -0.01
CA PHE A 228 26.13 11.39 -0.25
C PHE A 228 25.32 11.80 0.99
N ILE A 229 25.94 12.19 2.11
CA ILE A 229 25.21 12.68 3.30
C ILE A 229 24.93 14.18 3.18
N SER A 230 23.71 14.60 3.52
CA SER A 230 23.31 16.01 3.47
C SER A 230 24.08 16.87 4.48
N ARG A 231 24.34 18.14 4.13
CA ARG A 231 25.00 19.11 5.02
C ARG A 231 24.36 19.18 6.41
N ARG A 232 23.04 19.12 6.50
CA ARG A 232 22.30 19.19 7.78
C ARG A 232 22.58 17.98 8.67
N CYS A 233 22.63 16.79 8.07
CA CYS A 233 22.96 15.56 8.80
C CYS A 233 24.45 15.54 9.19
N LEU A 234 25.34 16.09 8.34
CA LEU A 234 26.76 16.29 8.68
C LEU A 234 26.93 17.25 9.87
N GLU A 235 26.24 18.39 9.85
CA GLU A 235 26.23 19.39 10.93
C GLU A 235 25.76 18.78 12.25
N TYR A 236 24.69 17.97 12.20
CA TYR A 236 24.21 17.25 13.36
C TYR A 236 25.27 16.28 13.91
N ALA A 237 25.86 15.44 13.05
CA ALA A 237 26.90 14.48 13.43
C ALA A 237 28.15 15.16 14.02
N PHE A 238 28.55 16.31 13.47
CA PHE A 238 29.63 17.14 14.01
C PHE A 238 29.31 17.65 15.42
N ASN A 239 28.11 18.20 15.61
CA ASN A 239 27.70 18.80 16.89
C ASN A 239 27.60 17.80 18.04
N ILE A 240 27.31 16.53 17.76
CA ILE A 240 27.26 15.47 18.79
C ILE A 240 28.62 14.80 19.03
N GLY A 241 29.68 15.22 18.33
CA GLY A 241 31.02 14.66 18.48
C GLY A 241 31.12 13.19 18.08
N CYS A 242 30.44 12.79 17.00
CA CYS A 242 30.38 11.39 16.57
C CYS A 242 31.80 10.87 16.27
N PRO A 243 32.32 9.91 17.06
CA PRO A 243 33.71 9.45 16.93
C PRO A 243 33.96 8.69 15.63
N ASN A 244 32.88 8.26 14.96
CA ASN A 244 32.93 7.50 13.71
C ASN A 244 32.78 8.35 12.43
N PHE A 245 32.85 9.68 12.54
CA PHE A 245 32.65 10.64 11.44
C PHE A 245 33.95 11.41 11.17
N TRP A 246 34.92 10.79 10.50
CA TRP A 246 36.35 11.16 10.59
C TRP A 246 36.77 12.24 9.59
N TRP A 247 35.89 12.71 8.71
CA TRP A 247 36.15 13.89 7.85
C TRP A 247 35.88 15.21 8.57
N THR A 248 35.64 15.20 9.89
CA THR A 248 35.55 16.44 10.68
C THR A 248 36.93 17.00 11.02
N THR A 249 37.82 17.12 10.04
CA THR A 249 38.79 18.22 10.12
C THR A 249 38.12 19.47 9.55
N ASN A 250 38.34 20.63 10.16
CA ASN A 250 37.79 21.92 9.71
C ASN A 250 38.07 22.23 8.22
N ALA A 251 38.96 21.48 7.55
CA ALA A 251 39.28 21.64 6.14
C ALA A 251 38.15 21.18 5.21
N ASP A 252 37.45 20.09 5.52
CA ASP A 252 36.45 19.50 4.62
C ASP A 252 35.08 20.19 4.71
N TYR A 253 34.76 20.79 5.86
CA TYR A 253 33.56 21.60 6.06
C TYR A 253 33.52 22.84 5.13
N ASN A 254 34.71 23.35 4.76
CA ASN A 254 34.85 24.51 3.88
C ASN A 254 34.82 24.15 2.38
N LEU A 255 34.85 22.87 2.00
CA LEU A 255 34.75 22.44 0.59
C LEU A 255 33.31 22.42 0.07
N PHE A 256 32.32 22.56 0.95
CA PHE A 256 30.88 22.57 0.62
C PHE A 256 30.21 23.95 0.81
N ASN A 257 31.00 25.03 0.98
CA ASN A 257 30.53 26.43 0.98
C ASN A 257 30.82 27.10 -0.36
#